data_AF-A0A1T5BJR0-F1
#
_entry.id   AF-A0A1T5BJR0-F1
#
_cell.length_a   1.000
_cell.length_b   1.000
_cell.length_c   1.000
_cell.angle_alpha   90.00
_cell.angle_beta   90.00
_cell.angle_gamma   90.00
#
_symmetry.space_group_name_H-M   'P 1'
#
loop_
_entity.id
_entity.type
_entity.pdbx_description
1 polymer ?
#
loop_
_entity_poly.entity_id
_entity_poly.type
_entity_poly.pdbx_seq_one_letter_code
_entity_poly.pdbx_strand_id
1 'polypeptide(L)'
;MINTNVTNFRKNLFNILEQTIKYNEPVNISTKDGNAVIISEEDYNGLMETLYLCSIPNMREKIMSSINTSVDECVAEDEVDW
;
A
#
# COMPACT_ATOMS: atom_id res chain seq x y z
N MET A 1 6.90 9.64 5.69
CA MET A 1 6.26 10.51 4.67
C MET A 1 7.09 11.78 4.54
N ILE A 2 7.69 11.97 3.36
CA ILE A 2 8.52 13.13 3.04
C ILE A 2 7.63 14.29 2.60
N ASN A 3 7.94 15.52 3.03
CA ASN A 3 7.23 16.72 2.59
C ASN A 3 8.18 17.62 1.78
N THR A 4 7.75 18.04 0.59
CA THR A 4 8.54 18.94 -0.27
C THR A 4 7.60 19.90 -1.02
N ASN A 5 8.17 20.95 -1.61
CA ASN A 5 7.43 21.82 -2.53
C ASN A 5 7.73 21.42 -3.98
N VAL A 6 6.87 21.84 -4.92
CA VAL A 6 7.00 21.50 -6.34
C VAL A 6 8.35 21.89 -6.95
N THR A 7 8.97 22.98 -6.49
CA THR A 7 10.27 23.44 -6.99
C THR A 7 11.40 22.51 -6.57
N ASN A 8 11.43 22.10 -5.31
CA ASN A 8 12.42 21.17 -4.77
C ASN A 8 12.21 19.75 -5.31
N PHE A 9 10.95 19.34 -5.45
CA PHE A 9 10.60 18.09 -6.11
C PHE A 9 11.17 18.03 -7.53
N ARG A 10 10.93 19.07 -8.34
CA ARG A 10 11.45 19.13 -9.72
C ARG A 10 12.98 19.05 -9.79
N LYS A 11 13.70 19.66 -8.84
CA LYS A 11 15.18 19.61 -8.81
C LYS A 11 15.72 18.22 -8.49
N ASN A 12 15.01 17.46 -7.65
CA ASN A 12 15.45 16.17 -7.13
C ASN A 12 14.54 15.01 -7.60
N LEU A 13 13.88 15.16 -8.74
CA LEU A 13 12.79 14.30 -9.20
C LEU A 13 13.18 12.82 -9.18
N PHE A 14 14.29 12.46 -9.82
CA PHE A 14 14.74 11.06 -9.94
C PHE A 14 15.03 10.43 -8.58
N ASN A 15 15.78 11.13 -7.71
CA ASN A 15 16.10 10.61 -6.38
C ASN A 15 14.83 10.44 -5.52
N ILE A 16 13.86 11.35 -5.61
CA ILE A 16 12.62 11.24 -4.85
C ILE A 16 11.80 10.04 -5.34
N LEU A 17 11.69 9.83 -6.66
CA LEU A 17 11.00 8.67 -7.22
C LEU A 17 11.66 7.36 -6.79
N GLU A 18 12.99 7.26 -6.91
CA GLU A 18 13.76 6.08 -6.48
C GLU A 18 13.57 5.78 -5.00
N GLN A 19 13.58 6.80 -4.13
CA GLN A 19 13.35 6.63 -2.70
C GLN A 19 11.92 6.16 -2.41
N THR A 20 10.91 6.75 -3.05
CA THR A 20 9.51 6.33 -2.89
C THR A 20 9.32 4.87 -3.29
N ILE A 21 9.91 4.45 -4.41
CA ILE A 21 9.82 3.06 -4.89
C ILE A 21 10.60 2.11 -3.96
N LYS A 22 11.82 2.46 -3.57
CA LYS A 22 12.71 1.55 -2.83
C LYS A 22 12.30 1.36 -1.38
N TYR A 23 11.74 2.39 -0.76
CA TYR A 23 11.45 2.41 0.67
C TYR A 23 9.94 2.43 0.97
N ASN A 24 9.08 2.39 -0.05
CA ASN A 24 7.63 2.54 0.10
C ASN A 24 7.28 3.74 1.00
N GLU A 25 8.00 4.84 0.79
CA GLU A 25 7.81 6.06 1.57
C GLU A 25 7.03 7.11 0.75
N PRO A 26 5.77 7.41 1.12
CA PRO A 26 4.96 8.41 0.44
C PRO A 26 5.58 9.81 0.52
N VAL A 27 5.43 10.57 -0.56
CA VAL A 27 5.91 11.95 -0.66
C VAL A 27 4.73 12.87 -0.88
N ASN A 28 4.60 13.87 -0.01
CA ASN A 28 3.66 14.96 -0.16
C ASN A 28 4.35 16.16 -0.82
N ILE A 29 3.77 16.66 -1.91
CA ILE A 29 4.28 17.76 -2.72
C ILE A 29 3.30 18.93 -2.65
N SER A 30 3.72 20.00 -2.01
CA SER A 30 2.95 21.25 -1.96
C SER A 30 3.14 22.09 -3.23
N THR A 31 2.02 22.52 -3.79
CA THR A 31 1.92 23.43 -4.94
C THR A 31 1.13 24.69 -4.55
N LYS A 32 0.90 25.60 -5.49
CA LYS A 32 0.06 26.78 -5.24
C LYS A 32 -1.44 26.44 -5.14
N ASP A 33 -1.86 25.37 -5.81
CA ASP A 33 -3.28 24.99 -5.95
C ASP A 33 -3.68 23.84 -5.01
N GLY A 34 -2.74 23.36 -4.19
CA GLY A 34 -2.96 22.25 -3.27
C GLY A 34 -1.77 21.30 -3.19
N ASN A 35 -2.00 20.12 -2.63
CA ASN A 35 -0.99 19.08 -2.43
C ASN A 35 -1.22 17.89 -3.36
N ALA A 36 -0.13 17.32 -3.88
CA ALA A 36 -0.13 16.03 -4.55
C ALA A 36 0.62 15.01 -3.70
N VAL A 37 0.22 13.74 -3.76
CA VAL A 37 0.93 12.65 -3.08
C VAL A 37 1.48 11.70 -4.13
N ILE A 38 2.75 11.33 -3.98
CA ILE A 38 3.39 10.27 -4.75
C ILE A 38 3.59 9.07 -3.84
N ILE A 39 3.23 7.90 -4.35
CA ILE A 39 3.45 6.58 -3.75
C ILE A 39 4.03 5.67 -4.83
N SER A 40 4.61 4.53 -4.44
CA SER A 40 5.04 3.51 -5.39
C SER A 40 3.82 2.89 -6.09
N GLU A 41 4.02 2.33 -7.28
CA GLU A 41 2.95 1.60 -7.98
C GLU A 41 2.48 0.39 -7.14
N GLU A 42 3.42 -0.27 -6.46
CA GLU A 42 3.14 -1.37 -5.54
C GLU A 42 2.20 -0.94 -4.41
N ASP A 43 2.51 0.17 -3.73
CA ASP A 43 1.66 0.72 -2.67
C ASP A 43 0.29 1.16 -3.21
N TYR A 44 0.25 1.77 -4.40
CA TYR A 44 -1.01 2.15 -5.03
C TYR A 44 -1.90 0.93 -5.28
N ASN A 45 -1.35 -0.13 -5.87
CA ASN A 45 -2.08 -1.37 -6.14
C ASN A 45 -2.52 -2.04 -4.83
N GLY A 46 -1.65 -2.08 -3.83
CA GLY A 46 -1.98 -2.62 -2.50
C GLY A 46 -3.11 -1.86 -1.81
N LEU A 47 -3.12 -0.53 -1.90
CA LEU A 47 -4.20 0.31 -1.36
C LEU A 47 -5.52 0.07 -2.10
N MET A 48 -5.49 -0.01 -3.43
CA MET A 48 -6.69 -0.28 -4.23
C MET A 48 -7.27 -1.66 -3.96
N GLU A 49 -6.41 -2.68 -3.85
CA GLU A 49 -6.86 -4.05 -3.52
C GLU A 49 -7.40 -4.12 -2.09
N THR A 50 -6.73 -3.47 -1.12
CA THR A 50 -7.23 -3.40 0.26
C THR A 50 -8.60 -2.75 0.31
N LEU A 51 -8.80 -1.65 -0.42
CA LEU A 51 -10.08 -0.96 -0.52
C LEU A 51 -11.14 -1.87 -1.16
N TYR A 52 -10.79 -2.59 -2.22
CA TYR A 52 -11.67 -3.55 -2.87
C TYR A 52 -12.09 -4.66 -1.90
N LEU A 53 -11.16 -5.32 -1.24
CA LEU A 53 -11.45 -6.37 -0.25
C LEU A 53 -12.34 -5.84 0.89
N CYS A 54 -12.08 -4.63 1.38
CA CYS A 54 -12.89 -4.00 2.42
C CYS A 54 -14.30 -3.62 1.95
N SER A 55 -14.50 -3.43 0.64
CA SER A 55 -15.83 -3.15 0.07
C SER A 55 -16.73 -4.38 -0.01
N ILE A 56 -16.14 -5.59 0.02
CA ILE A 56 -16.89 -6.84 0.00
C ILE A 56 -17.49 -7.08 1.40
N PRO A 57 -18.82 -7.24 1.53
CA PRO A 57 -19.46 -7.47 2.82
C PRO A 57 -18.85 -8.64 3.58
N ASN A 58 -18.54 -8.45 4.86
CA ASN A 58 -17.95 -9.44 5.78
C ASN A 58 -16.54 -9.93 5.42
N MET A 59 -15.92 -9.45 4.33
CA MET A 59 -14.61 -9.92 3.89
C MET A 59 -13.50 -9.48 4.84
N ARG A 60 -13.54 -8.22 5.28
CA ARG A 60 -12.58 -7.71 6.27
C ARG A 60 -12.62 -8.53 7.55
N GLU A 61 -13.81 -8.78 8.09
CA GLU A 61 -14.01 -9.54 9.31
C GLU A 61 -13.49 -10.98 9.16
N LYS A 62 -13.78 -11.61 8.01
CA LYS A 62 -13.27 -12.93 7.68
C LYS A 62 -11.74 -12.96 7.66
N ILE A 63 -11.09 -12.04 6.94
CA ILE A 63 -9.62 -11.95 6.87
C ILE A 63 -9.02 -11.75 8.27
N MET A 64 -9.59 -10.83 9.07
CA MET A 64 -9.09 -10.57 10.42
C MET A 64 -9.29 -11.77 11.35
N SER A 65 -10.38 -12.53 11.20
CA SER A 65 -10.56 -13.78 11.94
C SER A 65 -9.52 -14.83 11.54
N SER A 66 -9.25 -14.98 10.24
CA SER A 66 -8.28 -15.94 9.71
C SER A 66 -6.84 -15.64 10.14
N ILE A 67 -6.46 -14.37 10.30
CA ILE A 67 -5.14 -13.98 10.84
C ILE A 67 -4.94 -14.47 12.28
N ASN A 68 -6.02 -14.61 13.05
CA ASN A 68 -5.96 -15.06 14.44
C ASN A 68 -6.20 -16.57 14.60
N THR A 69 -6.49 -17.29 13.51
CA THR A 69 -6.66 -18.75 13.50
C THR A 69 -5.32 -19.42 13.78
N SER A 70 -5.31 -20.42 14.69
CA SER A 70 -4.11 -21.21 14.96
C SER A 70 -3.72 -22.03 13.73
N VAL A 71 -2.43 -22.30 13.55
CA VAL A 71 -1.93 -23.18 12.48
C VAL A 71 -2.50 -24.59 12.62
N ASP A 72 -2.79 -25.05 13.84
CA ASP A 72 -3.41 -26.37 14.10
C ASP A 72 -4.84 -26.49 13.55
N GLU A 73 -5.50 -25.37 13.26
CA GLU A 73 -6.84 -25.33 12.66
C GLU A 73 -6.78 -25.18 11.13
N CYS A 74 -5.59 -25.04 10.54
CA CYS A 74 -5.38 -24.98 9.10
C CYS A 74 -5.28 -26.38 8.50
N VAL A 75 -5.64 -26.50 7.22
CA VAL A 75 -5.47 -27.74 6.44
C VAL A 75 -4.00 -27.87 6.02
N ALA A 76 -3.41 -29.06 6.17
CA ALA A 76 -2.05 -29.33 5.72
C ALA A 76 -1.95 -29.28 4.19
N GLU A 77 -0.83 -28.81 3.65
CA GLU A 77 -0.66 -28.63 2.20
C GLU A 77 -0.90 -29.92 1.39
N ASP A 78 -0.49 -31.07 1.92
CA ASP A 78 -0.67 -32.39 1.31
C ASP A 78 -2.12 -32.92 1.39
N GLU A 79 -2.97 -32.27 2.18
CA GLU A 79 -4.41 -32.55 2.29
C GLU A 79 -5.28 -31.57 1.47
N VAL A 80 -4.67 -30.56 0.82
CA VAL A 80 -5.39 -29.62 -0.04
C VAL A 80 -5.73 -30.28 -1.38
N ASP A 81 -7.02 -30.33 -1.70
CA ASP A 81 -7.53 -30.75 -3.03
C ASP A 81 -7.61 -29.52 -3.95
N TRP A 82 -6.89 -29.55 -5.08
CA TRP A 82 -6.71 -28.41 -5.99
C TRP A 82 -7.75 -28.36 -7.13
#